data_AF-A0A1I4GIZ9-F1
#
_entry.id   AF-A0A1I4GIZ9-F1
#
_cell.length_a   1.000
_cell.length_b   1.000
_cell.length_c   1.000
_cell.angle_alpha   90.00
_cell.angle_beta   90.00
_cell.angle_gamma   90.00
#
_symmetry.space_group_name_H-M   'P 1'
#
loop_
_entity.id
_entity.type
_entity.pdbx_description
1 polymer ?
#
loop_
_entity_poly.entity_id
_entity_poly.type
_entity_poly.pdbx_seq_one_letter_code
_entity_poly.pdbx_strand_id
1 'polypeptide(L)'
;ADKLWACMAATPSLGHVKVEVRARPRRPARLAQVTLRSASLRLQPPARVGHRLPEVVVNAVLAREEHPPEGVEPLEWLLLTSLPVGSLVQAATVVEWYAVRRCIEVYFHVLKNGCQIGRLQLETEERLLPCIGLYLVVTWRVLYSLMLGRSCPDLNCELVFEAREWRAAYIVAKRCMPPQTPPRWAR
;
A
#
# COMPACT_ATOMS: atom_id res chain seq x y z
N ALA A 1 11.50 -22.62 6.05
CA ALA A 1 11.39 -21.51 5.07
C ALA A 1 12.33 -21.72 3.90
N ASP A 2 13.57 -22.12 4.16
CA ASP A 2 14.66 -22.23 3.18
C ASP A 2 14.34 -23.10 1.95
N LYS A 3 13.56 -24.17 2.11
CA LYS A 3 13.13 -25.04 1.00
C LYS A 3 12.28 -24.29 -0.05
N LEU A 4 11.40 -23.39 0.38
CA LEU A 4 10.54 -22.62 -0.52
C LEU A 4 11.37 -21.58 -1.29
N TRP A 5 12.23 -20.86 -0.57
CA TRP A 5 13.15 -19.89 -1.16
C TRP A 5 14.06 -20.53 -2.20
N ALA A 6 14.70 -21.66 -1.87
CA ALA A 6 15.56 -22.39 -2.80
C ALA A 6 14.79 -22.88 -4.04
N CYS A 7 13.58 -23.43 -3.85
CA CYS A 7 12.72 -23.87 -4.94
C CYS A 7 12.35 -22.71 -5.89
N MET A 8 11.98 -21.56 -5.34
CA MET A 8 11.64 -20.38 -6.13
C MET A 8 12.85 -19.77 -6.84
N ALA A 9 14.01 -19.74 -6.18
CA ALA A 9 15.25 -19.28 -6.79
C ALA A 9 15.70 -20.15 -7.98
N ALA A 10 15.46 -21.46 -7.92
CA ALA A 10 15.79 -22.40 -8.99
C ALA A 10 14.81 -22.37 -10.18
N THR A 11 13.62 -21.81 -10.00
CA THR A 11 12.58 -21.77 -11.05
C THR A 11 12.96 -20.81 -12.17
N PRO A 12 12.78 -21.12 -13.47
CA PRO A 12 13.18 -20.23 -14.55
C PRO A 12 12.63 -18.80 -14.42
N SER A 13 13.44 -17.82 -14.83
CA SER A 13 13.02 -16.42 -14.86
C SER A 13 11.93 -16.21 -15.92
N LEU A 14 10.89 -15.46 -15.55
CA LEU A 14 9.87 -14.96 -16.48
C LEU A 14 10.29 -13.66 -17.18
N GLY A 15 11.30 -12.96 -16.64
CA GLY A 15 11.74 -11.65 -17.12
C GLY A 15 11.91 -10.63 -16.00
N HIS A 16 11.96 -9.36 -16.37
CA HIS A 16 12.20 -8.25 -15.45
C HIS A 16 11.07 -7.22 -15.47
N VAL A 17 10.82 -6.61 -14.32
CA VAL A 17 9.93 -5.45 -14.18
C VAL A 17 10.60 -4.36 -13.36
N LYS A 18 10.10 -3.13 -13.46
CA LYS A 18 10.53 -2.01 -12.62
C LYS A 18 9.53 -1.81 -11.49
N VAL A 19 10.04 -1.71 -10.27
CA VAL A 19 9.25 -1.45 -9.06
C VAL A 19 9.69 -0.12 -8.45
N GLU A 20 8.73 0.77 -8.20
CA GLU A 20 8.99 2.02 -7.48
C GLU A 20 9.26 1.75 -5.99
N VAL A 21 10.50 2.01 -5.58
CA VAL A 21 10.89 2.00 -4.17
C VAL A 21 10.85 3.43 -3.65
N ARG A 22 9.90 3.71 -2.75
CA ARG A 22 9.76 5.03 -2.15
C ARG A 22 10.94 5.38 -1.25
N ALA A 23 11.17 6.69 -1.11
CA ALA A 23 12.15 7.24 -0.19
C ALA A 23 11.88 6.81 1.25
N ARG A 24 12.96 6.59 2.00
CA ARG A 24 12.99 6.43 3.46
C ARG A 24 14.03 7.40 4.03
N PRO A 25 14.07 7.66 5.35
CA PRO A 25 15.17 8.41 5.95
C PRO A 25 16.52 7.85 5.47
N ARG A 26 17.35 8.68 4.86
CA ARG A 26 18.67 8.34 4.29
C ARG A 26 18.67 7.38 3.09
N ARG A 27 17.52 7.09 2.46
CA ARG A 27 17.45 6.30 1.21
C ARG A 27 16.50 7.01 0.22
N PRO A 28 17.00 7.56 -0.90
CA PRO A 28 16.14 8.25 -1.87
C PRO A 28 15.16 7.28 -2.54
N ALA A 29 14.11 7.83 -3.14
CA ALA A 29 13.23 7.05 -3.99
C ALA A 29 14.01 6.59 -5.24
N ARG A 30 13.73 5.38 -5.73
CA ARG A 30 14.39 4.81 -6.90
C ARG A 30 13.52 3.79 -7.60
N LEU A 31 13.85 3.49 -8.85
CA LEU A 31 13.28 2.36 -9.59
C LEU A 31 14.20 1.15 -9.42
N ALA A 32 13.69 0.08 -8.82
CA ALA A 32 14.38 -1.20 -8.72
C ALA A 32 14.01 -2.07 -9.93
N GLN A 33 15.00 -2.59 -10.66
CA GLN A 33 14.74 -3.62 -11.67
C GLN A 33 14.78 -4.98 -10.98
N VAL A 34 13.65 -5.68 -10.96
CA VAL A 34 13.52 -6.97 -10.29
C VAL A 34 13.29 -8.07 -11.31
N THR A 35 13.94 -9.20 -11.11
CA THR A 35 13.70 -10.45 -11.82
C THR A 35 12.51 -11.15 -11.20
N LEU A 36 11.56 -11.58 -12.03
CA LEU A 36 10.39 -12.33 -11.58
C LEU A 36 10.54 -13.82 -11.87
N ARG A 37 10.28 -14.65 -10.87
CA ARG A 37 10.12 -16.10 -10.98
C ARG A 37 8.78 -16.47 -10.38
N SER A 38 8.07 -17.43 -10.95
CA SER A 38 6.79 -17.87 -10.41
C SER A 38 6.60 -19.38 -10.52
N ALA A 39 5.82 -19.94 -9.60
CA ALA A 39 5.44 -21.35 -9.64
C ALA A 39 4.11 -21.58 -8.89
N SER A 40 3.36 -22.60 -9.31
CA SER A 40 2.32 -23.22 -8.48
C SER A 40 2.94 -24.32 -7.65
N LEU A 41 2.83 -24.21 -6.34
CA LEU A 41 3.51 -25.07 -5.38
C LEU A 41 2.51 -25.75 -4.47
N ARG A 42 2.83 -26.96 -4.04
CA ARG A 42 2.06 -27.66 -3.01
C ARG A 42 2.79 -27.55 -1.67
N LEU A 43 2.17 -26.85 -0.72
CA LEU A 43 2.71 -26.67 0.62
C LEU A 43 2.23 -27.79 1.53
N GLN A 44 3.19 -28.46 2.16
CA GLN A 44 2.91 -29.41 3.22
C GLN A 44 2.75 -28.67 4.55
N PRO A 45 1.71 -28.97 5.33
CA PRO A 45 1.53 -28.36 6.63
C PRO A 45 2.61 -28.83 7.62
N PRO A 46 2.94 -28.03 8.64
CA PRO A 46 3.82 -28.46 9.71
C PRO A 46 3.28 -29.72 10.38
N ALA A 47 4.16 -30.64 10.77
CA ALA A 47 3.78 -31.80 11.55
C ALA A 47 3.17 -31.36 12.90
N ARG A 48 1.99 -31.87 13.23
CA ARG A 48 1.32 -31.65 14.52
C ARG A 48 0.89 -32.99 15.09
N VAL A 49 1.07 -33.18 16.40
CA VAL A 49 0.61 -34.39 17.09
C VAL A 49 -0.92 -34.42 17.06
N GLY A 50 -1.49 -35.56 16.65
CA GLY A 50 -2.95 -35.78 16.67
C GLY A 50 -3.75 -35.13 15.53
N HIS A 51 -3.14 -34.29 14.69
CA HIS A 51 -3.85 -33.63 13.58
C HIS A 51 -2.98 -33.49 12.33
N ARG A 52 -3.50 -33.96 11.19
CA ARG A 52 -2.90 -33.75 9.88
C ARG A 52 -3.78 -32.79 9.08
N LEU A 53 -3.27 -31.59 8.80
CA LEU A 53 -3.92 -30.65 7.90
C LEU A 53 -3.75 -31.12 6.44
N PRO A 54 -4.63 -30.72 5.52
CA PRO A 54 -4.46 -31.01 4.10
C PRO A 54 -3.31 -30.19 3.50
N GLU A 55 -2.71 -30.73 2.44
CA GLU A 55 -1.79 -29.97 1.60
C GLU A 55 -2.55 -28.84 0.89
N VAL A 56 -1.90 -27.68 0.74
CA VAL A 56 -2.50 -26.51 0.08
C VAL A 56 -1.71 -26.19 -1.18
N VAL A 57 -2.40 -26.07 -2.30
CA VAL A 57 -1.81 -25.54 -3.54
C VAL A 57 -1.88 -24.02 -3.49
N VAL A 58 -0.73 -23.37 -3.64
CA VAL A 58 -0.62 -21.91 -3.69
C VAL A 58 0.25 -21.50 -4.85
N ASN A 59 0.03 -20.29 -5.37
CA ASN A 59 0.96 -19.68 -6.30
C ASN A 59 1.98 -18.86 -5.53
N ALA A 60 3.21 -18.84 -6.04
CA ALA A 60 4.30 -18.07 -5.48
C ALA A 60 4.92 -17.19 -6.57
N VAL A 61 5.30 -15.97 -6.19
CA VAL A 61 6.09 -15.04 -7.01
C VAL A 61 7.30 -14.61 -6.20
N LEU A 62 8.49 -14.83 -6.74
CA LEU A 62 9.74 -14.28 -6.23
C LEU A 62 10.12 -13.09 -7.12
N ALA A 63 10.14 -11.90 -6.53
CA ALA A 63 10.65 -10.68 -7.14
C ALA A 63 11.97 -10.31 -6.45
N ARG A 64 13.08 -10.37 -7.18
CA ARG A 64 14.42 -10.12 -6.63
C ARG A 64 15.20 -9.13 -7.48
N GLU A 65 15.76 -8.12 -6.85
CA GLU A 65 16.72 -7.20 -7.44
C GLU A 65 18.11 -7.86 -7.43
N GLU A 66 18.53 -8.39 -8.57
CA GLU A 66 19.80 -9.13 -8.69
C GLU A 66 21.03 -8.20 -8.69
N HIS A 67 20.86 -6.95 -9.13
CA HIS A 67 21.92 -5.96 -9.26
C HIS A 67 21.52 -4.64 -8.55
N PRO A 68 21.43 -4.63 -7.21
CA PRO A 68 21.12 -3.41 -6.48
C PRO A 68 22.28 -2.40 -6.59
N PRO A 69 22.00 -1.09 -6.46
CA PRO A 69 23.06 -0.09 -6.36
C PRO A 69 24.00 -0.37 -5.18
N GLU A 70 25.26 0.10 -5.28
CA GLU A 70 26.26 -0.09 -4.23
C GLU A 70 25.77 0.47 -2.88
N GLY A 71 25.97 -0.31 -1.81
CA GLY A 71 25.52 0.04 -0.47
C GLY A 71 24.01 0.01 -0.25
N VAL A 72 23.22 -0.43 -1.24
CA VAL A 72 21.77 -0.56 -1.14
C VAL A 72 21.37 -2.02 -0.98
N GLU A 73 20.59 -2.29 0.06
CA GLU A 73 19.97 -3.60 0.27
C GLU A 73 18.99 -3.93 -0.89
N PRO A 74 19.10 -5.12 -1.51
CA PRO A 74 18.27 -5.49 -2.64
C PRO A 74 16.80 -5.60 -2.26
N LEU A 75 15.93 -5.22 -3.19
CA LEU A 75 14.51 -5.57 -3.07
C LEU A 75 14.36 -7.08 -3.28
N GLU A 76 13.83 -7.78 -2.28
CA GLU A 76 13.55 -9.21 -2.37
C GLU A 76 12.19 -9.51 -1.72
N TRP A 77 11.23 -9.95 -2.54
CA TRP A 77 9.89 -10.32 -2.10
C TRP A 77 9.54 -11.72 -2.56
N LEU A 78 9.18 -12.57 -1.61
CA LEU A 78 8.54 -13.85 -1.87
C LEU A 78 7.07 -13.74 -1.48
N LEU A 79 6.19 -13.75 -2.48
CA LEU A 79 4.76 -13.49 -2.33
C LEU A 79 3.97 -14.77 -2.59
N LEU A 80 3.11 -15.15 -1.64
CA LEU A 80 2.14 -16.22 -1.83
C LEU A 80 0.79 -15.61 -2.22
N THR A 81 0.14 -16.20 -3.22
CA THR A 81 -1.08 -15.65 -3.80
C THR A 81 -2.01 -16.75 -4.33
N SER A 82 -3.30 -16.44 -4.39
CA SER A 82 -4.29 -17.24 -5.13
C SER A 82 -4.44 -16.80 -6.58
N LEU A 83 -3.85 -15.66 -6.96
CA LEU A 83 -3.93 -15.13 -8.33
C LEU A 83 -3.12 -16.01 -9.30
N PRO A 84 -3.49 -16.06 -10.59
CA PRO A 84 -2.69 -16.71 -11.63
C PRO A 84 -1.27 -16.13 -11.69
N VAL A 85 -0.28 -16.96 -12.00
CA VAL A 85 1.14 -16.57 -12.10
C VAL A 85 1.87 -17.21 -13.28
N GLY A 86 1.15 -17.74 -14.28
CA GLY A 86 1.71 -18.50 -15.39
C GLY A 86 2.45 -17.67 -16.44
N SER A 87 2.43 -16.34 -16.35
CA SER A 87 3.14 -15.44 -17.27
C SER A 87 3.77 -14.26 -16.54
N LEU A 88 4.72 -13.58 -17.22
CA LEU A 88 5.36 -12.37 -16.71
C LEU A 88 4.34 -11.30 -16.31
N VAL A 89 3.32 -11.08 -17.16
CA VAL A 89 2.26 -10.09 -16.90
C VAL A 89 1.48 -10.44 -15.63
N GLN A 90 1.11 -11.71 -15.47
CA GLN A 90 0.38 -12.18 -14.28
C GLN A 90 1.22 -12.02 -13.00
N ALA A 91 2.51 -12.40 -13.04
CA ALA A 91 3.42 -12.22 -11.92
C ALA A 91 3.67 -10.74 -11.60
N ALA A 92 3.78 -9.89 -12.62
CA ALA A 92 3.94 -8.44 -12.48
C ALA A 92 2.74 -7.83 -11.73
N THR A 93 1.51 -8.21 -12.08
CA THR A 93 0.30 -7.76 -11.37
C THR A 93 0.36 -8.06 -9.87
N VAL A 94 0.82 -9.25 -9.48
CA VAL A 94 0.97 -9.62 -8.06
C VAL A 94 1.95 -8.68 -7.35
N VAL A 95 3.08 -8.37 -8.00
CA VAL A 95 4.11 -7.48 -7.47
C VAL A 95 3.60 -6.03 -7.38
N GLU A 96 2.89 -5.54 -8.39
CA GLU A 96 2.27 -4.21 -8.41
C GLU A 96 1.24 -4.06 -7.28
N TRP A 97 0.38 -5.05 -7.09
CA TRP A 97 -0.62 -5.03 -6.02
C TRP A 97 0.02 -5.12 -4.64
N TYR A 98 1.11 -5.90 -4.51
CA TYR A 98 1.87 -5.91 -3.27
C TYR A 98 2.59 -4.59 -3.00
N ALA A 99 3.07 -3.90 -4.04
CA ALA A 99 3.75 -2.61 -3.90
C ALA A 99 2.84 -1.53 -3.29
N VAL A 100 1.53 -1.57 -3.58
CA VAL A 100 0.56 -0.64 -2.97
C VAL A 100 0.14 -1.01 -1.54
N ARG A 101 0.56 -2.16 -1.00
CA ARG A 101 0.28 -2.58 0.40
C ARG A 101 0.61 -1.48 1.41
N ARG A 102 1.68 -0.72 1.15
CA ARG A 102 2.14 0.40 1.98
C ARG A 102 1.09 1.49 2.20
N CYS A 103 0.08 1.62 1.34
CA CYS A 103 -1.01 2.58 1.54
C CYS A 103 -1.69 2.42 2.90
N ILE A 104 -1.73 1.19 3.46
CA ILE A 104 -2.26 0.96 4.81
C ILE A 104 -1.39 1.59 5.91
N GLU A 105 -0.07 1.65 5.73
CA GLU A 105 0.84 2.30 6.69
C GLU A 105 0.59 3.81 6.68
N VAL A 106 0.34 4.40 5.51
CA VAL A 106 -0.02 5.82 5.38
C VAL A 106 -1.39 6.08 6.01
N TYR A 107 -2.37 5.20 5.79
CA TYR A 107 -3.68 5.28 6.42
C TYR A 107 -3.56 5.33 7.95
N PHE A 108 -2.83 4.40 8.56
CA PHE A 108 -2.62 4.41 10.01
C PHE A 108 -1.77 5.59 10.48
N HIS A 109 -0.85 6.09 9.66
CA HIS A 109 -0.11 7.30 9.98
C HIS A 109 -1.04 8.53 10.03
N VAL A 110 -1.94 8.68 9.06
CA VAL A 110 -2.97 9.73 9.06
C VAL A 110 -3.87 9.58 10.29
N LEU A 111 -4.34 8.38 10.61
CA LEU A 111 -5.21 8.15 11.78
C LEU A 111 -4.52 8.52 13.10
N LYS A 112 -3.28 8.06 13.28
CA LYS A 112 -2.55 8.22 14.56
C LYS A 112 -1.93 9.60 14.73
N ASN A 113 -1.34 10.17 13.69
CA ASN A 113 -0.56 11.41 13.78
C ASN A 113 -1.32 12.61 13.20
N GLY A 114 -2.07 12.40 12.12
CA GLY A 114 -2.89 13.46 11.50
C GLY A 114 -4.15 13.73 12.31
N CYS A 115 -5.00 12.71 12.48
CA CYS A 115 -6.23 12.77 13.27
C CYS A 115 -5.99 12.69 14.78
N GLN A 116 -4.79 12.30 15.21
CA GLN A 116 -4.39 12.25 16.62
C GLN A 116 -5.35 11.42 17.50
N ILE A 117 -5.83 10.29 16.97
CA ILE A 117 -6.83 9.43 17.66
C ILE A 117 -6.40 9.03 19.09
N GLY A 118 -5.09 8.92 19.34
CA GLY A 118 -4.55 8.61 20.67
C GLY A 118 -4.66 9.73 21.70
N ARG A 119 -5.09 10.95 21.31
CA ARG A 119 -5.32 12.07 22.23
C ARG A 119 -6.76 12.12 22.75
N LEU A 120 -7.67 11.33 22.20
CA LEU A 120 -9.05 11.27 22.65
C LEU A 120 -9.10 10.82 24.12
N GLN A 121 -9.83 11.56 24.95
CA GLN A 121 -10.02 11.28 26.38
C GLN A 121 -11.45 10.77 26.64
N LEU A 122 -11.92 9.83 25.80
CA LEU A 122 -13.23 9.20 25.98
C LEU A 122 -13.07 8.02 26.94
N GLU A 123 -13.78 8.06 28.06
CA GLU A 123 -13.58 7.14 29.19
C GLU A 123 -14.36 5.82 29.07
N THR A 124 -15.34 5.74 28.16
CA THR A 124 -16.19 4.56 28.00
C THR A 124 -16.13 4.01 26.57
N GLU A 125 -16.30 2.70 26.45
CA GLU A 125 -16.27 1.99 25.18
C GLU A 125 -17.40 2.46 24.24
N GLU A 126 -18.59 2.70 24.79
CA GLU A 126 -19.77 3.14 24.06
C GLU A 126 -19.58 4.51 23.39
N ARG A 127 -18.68 5.33 23.93
CA ARG A 127 -18.30 6.62 23.35
C ARG A 127 -17.09 6.48 22.44
N LEU A 128 -16.12 5.66 22.83
CA LEU A 128 -14.88 5.46 22.10
C LEU A 128 -15.12 4.78 20.74
N LEU A 129 -15.84 3.66 20.69
CA LEU A 129 -16.01 2.89 19.46
C LEU A 129 -16.69 3.67 18.33
N PRO A 130 -17.80 4.40 18.54
CA PRO A 130 -18.39 5.23 17.48
C PRO A 130 -17.45 6.35 17.02
N CYS A 131 -16.69 6.94 17.96
CA CYS A 131 -15.72 7.98 17.64
C CYS A 131 -14.59 7.42 16.75
N ILE A 132 -14.04 6.25 17.10
CA ILE A 132 -13.06 5.56 16.26
C ILE A 132 -13.65 5.28 14.88
N GLY A 133 -14.88 4.77 14.80
CA GLY A 133 -15.59 4.52 13.54
C GLY A 133 -15.65 5.77 12.65
N LEU A 134 -16.02 6.92 13.21
CA LEU A 134 -16.02 8.20 12.51
C LEU A 134 -14.61 8.57 12.01
N TYR A 135 -13.59 8.45 12.88
CA TYR A 135 -12.21 8.76 12.52
C TYR A 135 -11.65 7.86 11.43
N LEU A 136 -12.08 6.59 11.34
CA LEU A 136 -11.67 5.70 10.26
C LEU A 136 -12.17 6.20 8.89
N VAL A 137 -13.41 6.71 8.83
CA VAL A 137 -13.98 7.31 7.62
C VAL A 137 -13.28 8.63 7.28
N VAL A 138 -13.05 9.50 8.28
CA VAL A 138 -12.33 10.77 8.10
C VAL A 138 -10.91 10.53 7.59
N THR A 139 -10.19 9.58 8.19
CA THR A 139 -8.83 9.19 7.78
C THR A 139 -8.81 8.74 6.32
N TRP A 140 -9.79 7.94 5.91
CA TRP A 140 -9.89 7.51 4.51
C TRP A 140 -10.13 8.70 3.58
N ARG A 141 -11.05 9.63 3.92
CA ARG A 141 -11.31 10.84 3.11
C ARG A 141 -10.08 11.73 2.98
N VAL A 142 -9.31 11.91 4.06
CA VAL A 142 -8.05 12.68 4.04
C VAL A 142 -7.03 12.00 3.14
N LEU A 143 -6.83 10.68 3.29
CA LEU A 143 -5.91 9.93 2.45
C LEU A 143 -6.32 9.98 0.97
N TYR A 144 -7.60 9.79 0.67
CA TYR A 144 -8.15 9.86 -0.68
C TYR A 144 -7.91 11.23 -1.33
N SER A 145 -8.19 12.32 -0.60
CA SER A 145 -7.92 13.69 -1.05
C SER A 145 -6.44 13.91 -1.38
N LEU A 146 -5.54 13.41 -0.52
CA LEU A 146 -4.09 13.48 -0.75
C LEU A 146 -3.63 12.66 -1.96
N MET A 147 -4.25 11.52 -2.22
CA MET A 147 -3.96 10.70 -3.40
C MET A 147 -4.49 11.37 -4.68
N LEU A 148 -5.70 11.93 -4.66
CA LEU A 148 -6.26 12.69 -5.78
C LEU A 148 -5.40 13.89 -6.15
N GLY A 149 -4.93 14.67 -5.18
CA GLY A 149 -4.07 15.81 -5.47
C GLY A 149 -2.70 15.44 -6.05
N ARG A 150 -2.26 14.19 -5.91
CA ARG A 150 -1.03 13.68 -6.54
C ARG A 150 -1.28 13.11 -7.93
N SER A 151 -2.34 12.34 -8.10
CA SER A 151 -2.63 11.64 -9.36
C SER A 151 -3.40 12.49 -10.37
N CYS A 152 -4.20 13.44 -9.89
CA CYS A 152 -5.11 14.24 -10.70
C CYS A 152 -5.12 15.72 -10.24
N PRO A 153 -3.96 16.41 -10.31
CA PRO A 153 -3.80 17.77 -9.78
C PRO A 153 -4.72 18.79 -10.45
N ASP A 154 -5.12 18.55 -11.71
CA ASP A 154 -5.94 19.47 -12.49
C ASP A 154 -7.44 19.43 -12.17
N LEU A 155 -7.90 18.41 -11.42
CA LEU A 155 -9.30 18.31 -11.04
C LEU A 155 -9.66 19.34 -9.96
N ASN A 156 -10.93 19.73 -9.93
CA ASN A 156 -11.45 20.65 -8.92
C ASN A 156 -11.66 19.94 -7.57
N CYS A 157 -11.64 20.72 -6.48
CA CYS A 157 -11.89 20.20 -5.14
C CYS A 157 -13.33 19.70 -4.93
N GLU A 158 -14.26 20.11 -5.79
CA GLU A 158 -15.67 19.73 -5.72
C GLU A 158 -15.94 18.26 -6.04
N LEU A 159 -14.95 17.55 -6.60
CA LEU A 159 -14.99 16.09 -6.69
C LEU A 159 -15.12 15.39 -5.32
N VAL A 160 -14.60 16.02 -4.26
CA VAL A 160 -14.55 15.42 -2.91
C VAL A 160 -15.38 16.23 -1.90
N PHE A 161 -15.42 17.54 -2.07
CA PHE A 161 -16.03 18.47 -1.12
C PHE A 161 -17.23 19.16 -1.73
N GLU A 162 -18.31 19.26 -0.97
CA GLU A 162 -19.42 20.11 -1.38
C GLU A 162 -19.02 21.59 -1.36
N ALA A 163 -19.74 22.43 -2.13
CA ALA A 163 -19.44 23.85 -2.25
C ALA A 163 -19.30 24.58 -0.90
N ARG A 164 -20.16 24.22 0.07
CA ARG A 164 -20.10 24.78 1.44
C ARG A 164 -18.86 24.34 2.21
N GLU A 165 -18.41 23.10 2.02
CA GLU A 165 -17.30 22.51 2.77
C GLU A 165 -15.97 23.15 2.35
N TRP A 166 -15.70 23.21 1.04
CA TRP A 166 -14.44 23.78 0.57
C TRP A 166 -14.38 25.30 0.77
N ARG A 167 -15.51 26.01 0.63
CA ARG A 167 -15.57 27.46 0.91
C ARG A 167 -15.28 27.77 2.37
N ALA A 168 -15.89 27.03 3.29
CA ALA A 168 -15.62 27.18 4.72
C ALA A 168 -14.16 26.87 5.05
N ALA A 169 -13.63 25.76 4.53
CA ALA A 169 -12.23 25.38 4.70
C ALA A 169 -11.27 26.45 4.15
N TYR A 170 -11.59 27.06 3.00
CA TYR A 170 -10.80 28.13 2.39
C TYR A 170 -10.75 29.37 3.28
N ILE A 171 -11.88 29.82 3.83
CA ILE A 171 -11.94 30.97 4.73
C ILE A 171 -11.08 30.72 5.97
N VAL A 172 -11.19 29.54 6.59
CA VAL A 172 -10.41 29.20 7.78
C VAL A 172 -8.91 29.12 7.48
N ALA A 173 -8.53 28.47 6.37
CA ALA A 173 -7.14 28.21 6.03
C ALA A 173 -6.41 29.43 5.43
N LYS A 174 -7.08 30.21 4.57
CA LYS A 174 -6.50 31.35 3.84
C LYS A 174 -6.85 32.70 4.46
N ARG A 175 -7.81 32.74 5.40
CA ARG A 175 -8.28 33.96 6.08
C ARG A 175 -8.77 35.05 5.12
N CYS A 176 -9.40 34.64 4.01
CA CYS A 176 -9.98 35.53 3.01
C CYS A 176 -11.22 34.90 2.37
N MET A 177 -11.97 35.71 1.60
CA MET A 177 -13.15 35.21 0.87
C MET A 177 -12.74 34.21 -0.21
N PRO A 178 -13.49 33.10 -0.36
CA PRO A 178 -13.19 32.09 -1.37
C PRO A 178 -13.45 32.64 -2.78
N PRO A 179 -12.71 32.16 -3.80
CA PRO A 179 -12.99 32.47 -5.19
C PRO A 179 -14.39 31.97 -5.60
N GLN A 180 -14.93 32.50 -6.71
CA GLN A 180 -16.21 32.00 -7.24
C GLN A 180 -16.07 30.62 -7.86
N THR A 181 -14.93 30.33 -8.48
CA THR A 181 -14.61 29.03 -9.07
C THR A 181 -13.91 28.13 -8.05
N PRO A 182 -14.23 26.84 -8.01
CA PRO A 182 -13.60 25.91 -7.07
C PRO A 182 -12.10 25.75 -7.41
N PRO A 183 -11.22 25.80 -6.40
CA PRO A 183 -9.80 25.59 -6.61
C PRO A 183 -9.51 24.16 -7.11
N ARG A 184 -8.39 24.03 -7.83
CA ARG A 184 -7.86 22.72 -8.24
C ARG A 184 -7.05 22.10 -7.10
N TRP A 185 -6.78 20.79 -7.19
CA TRP A 185 -5.96 20.09 -6.20
C TRP A 185 -4.47 20.41 -6.28
N ALA A 186 -3.99 20.89 -7.44
CA ALA A 186 -2.61 21.33 -7.62
C ALA A 186 -2.25 22.46 -6.65
N ARG A 187 -0.97 22.54 -6.26
CA ARG A 187 -0.43 23.61 -5.42
C ARG A 187 -0.42 24.95 -6.15
#